data_AF-A0AAQ4DGZ4-F1
#
_entry.id   AF-A0AAQ4DGZ4-F1
#
_cell.length_a   1.000
_cell.length_b   1.000
_cell.length_c   1.000
_cell.angle_alpha   90.00
_cell.angle_beta   90.00
_cell.angle_gamma   90.00
#
_symmetry.space_group_name_H-M   'P 1'
#
loop_
_entity.id
_entity.type
_entity.pdbx_description
1 polymer ?
#
loop_
_entity_poly.entity_id
_entity_poly.type
_entity_poly.pdbx_seq_one_letter_code
_entity_poly.pdbx_strand_id
1 'polypeptide(L)'
;NAKGQTPYAVCPDKRTRNEFRNFKGMHPDKYDYSAAQIPDALTEEMERERSQKQAEKQREKRRLHREKLKERKAAEVQRQQEEQEKQRFLSLSDREKRALAAERRFAKQLLETNGAHVVLIRCFMCGTDITGKVPFEYSENKFCTMNCVKEHRKKPQTNRV
;
A
#
# COMPACT_ATOMS: atom_id res chain seq x y z
N ASN A 1 -19.44 53.91 -36.48
CA ASN A 1 -19.79 54.12 -35.05
C ASN A 1 -19.31 55.52 -34.66
N ALA A 2 -19.98 56.20 -33.72
CA ALA A 2 -19.59 57.56 -33.32
C ALA A 2 -18.21 57.67 -32.64
N LYS A 3 -17.56 56.52 -32.36
CA LYS A 3 -16.30 56.40 -31.60
C LYS A 3 -15.09 55.93 -32.42
N GLY A 4 -15.24 55.69 -33.74
CA GLY A 4 -14.14 55.24 -34.60
C GLY A 4 -13.54 53.87 -34.28
N GLN A 5 -14.23 53.02 -33.51
CA GLN A 5 -13.73 51.69 -33.13
C GLN A 5 -13.85 50.72 -34.31
N THR A 6 -12.88 49.82 -34.47
CA THR A 6 -12.93 48.83 -35.56
C THR A 6 -13.99 47.74 -35.27
N PRO A 7 -14.52 47.07 -36.31
CA PRO A 7 -15.42 45.93 -36.11
C PRO A 7 -14.84 44.86 -35.16
N TYR A 8 -13.52 44.67 -35.20
CA TYR A 8 -12.80 43.79 -34.29
C TYR A 8 -12.87 44.25 -32.82
N ALA A 9 -12.73 45.55 -32.57
CA ALA A 9 -12.73 46.13 -31.22
C ALA A 9 -14.13 46.17 -30.58
N VAL A 10 -15.19 46.27 -31.38
CA VAL A 10 -16.58 46.31 -30.89
C VAL A 10 -17.13 44.89 -30.62
N CYS A 11 -16.51 43.86 -31.18
CA CYS A 11 -17.02 42.49 -31.08
C CYS A 11 -16.69 41.86 -29.70
N PRO A 12 -17.71 41.49 -28.89
CA PRO A 12 -17.49 40.94 -27.55
C PRO A 12 -17.06 39.46 -27.59
N ASP A 13 -17.55 38.70 -28.57
CA ASP A 13 -17.31 37.27 -28.63
C ASP A 13 -15.91 36.95 -29.18
N LYS A 14 -15.26 35.97 -28.53
CA LYS A 14 -13.92 35.53 -28.91
C LYS A 14 -13.94 34.74 -30.22
N ARG A 15 -15.00 33.97 -30.49
CA ARG A 15 -15.08 33.17 -31.74
C ARG A 15 -15.15 34.09 -32.94
N THR A 16 -16.02 35.10 -32.91
CA THR A 16 -16.13 36.10 -33.99
C THR A 16 -14.83 36.90 -34.17
N ARG A 17 -14.14 37.29 -33.09
CA ARG A 17 -12.81 37.92 -33.20
C ARG A 17 -11.75 37.01 -33.84
N ASN A 18 -11.81 35.71 -33.59
CA ASN A 18 -10.90 34.75 -34.20
C ASN A 18 -11.14 34.59 -35.70
N GLU A 19 -12.37 34.75 -36.21
CA GLU A 19 -12.64 34.72 -37.65
C GLU A 19 -11.90 35.83 -38.41
N PHE A 20 -11.86 37.06 -37.87
CA PHE A 20 -11.03 38.14 -38.44
C PHE A 20 -9.54 37.77 -38.50
N ARG A 21 -9.05 37.06 -37.47
CA ARG A 21 -7.65 36.61 -37.40
C ARG A 21 -7.37 35.43 -38.33
N ASN A 22 -8.33 34.53 -38.52
CA ASN A 22 -8.25 33.44 -39.48
C ASN A 22 -8.26 33.98 -40.91
N PHE A 23 -9.15 34.94 -41.20
CA PHE A 23 -9.25 35.61 -42.51
C PHE A 23 -7.95 36.35 -42.87
N LYS A 24 -7.35 37.07 -41.91
CA LYS A 24 -6.01 37.68 -42.07
C LYS A 24 -4.94 36.64 -42.42
N GLY A 25 -4.99 35.46 -41.81
CA GLY A 25 -4.06 34.36 -42.12
C GLY A 25 -4.23 33.77 -43.51
N MET A 26 -5.47 33.66 -43.99
CA MET A 26 -5.77 33.17 -45.34
C MET A 26 -5.50 34.21 -46.44
N HIS A 27 -5.57 35.50 -46.11
CA HIS A 27 -5.47 36.60 -47.07
C HIS A 27 -4.58 37.75 -46.56
N PRO A 28 -3.28 37.54 -46.34
CA PRO A 28 -2.40 38.52 -45.67
C PRO A 28 -2.25 39.86 -46.38
N ASP A 29 -2.37 39.90 -47.72
CA ASP A 29 -2.11 41.12 -48.52
C ASP A 29 -3.40 41.80 -49.04
N LYS A 30 -4.57 41.29 -48.68
CA LYS A 30 -5.84 41.74 -49.29
C LYS A 30 -6.36 43.05 -48.72
N TYR A 31 -6.04 43.36 -47.47
CA TYR A 31 -6.51 44.56 -46.76
C TYR A 31 -5.43 45.09 -45.81
N ASP A 32 -5.52 46.36 -45.44
CA ASP A 32 -4.69 46.93 -44.38
C ASP A 32 -5.23 46.50 -42.99
N TYR A 33 -4.74 45.35 -42.53
CA TYR A 33 -5.09 44.77 -41.24
C TYR A 33 -4.55 45.58 -40.04
N SER A 34 -3.58 46.46 -40.26
CA SER A 34 -3.03 47.34 -39.22
C SER A 34 -4.02 48.46 -38.89
N ALA A 35 -4.61 49.07 -39.92
CA ALA A 35 -5.70 50.03 -39.78
C ALA A 35 -6.96 49.41 -39.14
N ALA A 36 -7.22 48.13 -39.42
CA ALA A 36 -8.32 47.37 -38.80
C ALA A 36 -8.04 46.92 -37.34
N GLN A 37 -6.82 47.17 -36.82
CA GLN A 37 -6.38 46.75 -35.48
C GLN A 37 -6.52 45.24 -35.23
N ILE A 38 -6.40 44.42 -36.26
CA ILE A 38 -6.51 42.95 -36.15
C ILE A 38 -5.13 42.37 -35.76
N PRO A 39 -5.01 41.71 -34.59
CA PRO A 39 -3.76 41.10 -34.13
C PRO A 39 -3.24 40.00 -35.08
N ASP A 40 -2.12 39.38 -34.73
CA ASP A 40 -1.51 38.31 -35.55
C ASP A 40 -2.51 37.22 -35.94
N ALA A 41 -2.34 36.76 -37.18
CA ALA A 41 -3.18 35.72 -37.76
C ALA A 41 -3.22 34.51 -36.83
N LEU A 42 -4.42 34.01 -36.59
CA LEU A 42 -4.59 32.75 -35.89
C LEU A 42 -4.50 31.67 -36.95
N THR A 43 -3.31 31.09 -37.12
CA THR A 43 -3.14 30.00 -38.10
C THR A 43 -3.73 28.71 -37.53
N GLU A 44 -4.22 27.87 -38.42
CA GLU A 44 -4.77 26.56 -38.05
C GLU A 44 -3.74 25.69 -37.31
N GLU A 45 -2.45 25.86 -37.65
CA GLU A 45 -1.33 25.21 -36.99
C GLU A 45 -1.19 25.63 -35.51
N MET A 46 -1.31 26.92 -35.20
CA MET A 46 -1.26 27.43 -33.82
C MET A 46 -2.46 26.96 -32.97
N GLU A 47 -3.65 26.80 -33.58
CA GLU A 47 -4.83 26.28 -32.88
C GLU A 47 -4.71 24.78 -32.59
N ARG A 48 -4.21 24.00 -33.56
CA ARG A 48 -3.88 22.58 -33.39
C ARG A 48 -2.83 22.39 -32.30
N GLU A 49 -1.74 23.15 -32.30
CA GLU A 49 -0.70 23.05 -31.27
C GLU A 49 -1.23 23.40 -29.86
N ARG A 50 -2.06 24.45 -29.74
CA ARG A 50 -2.70 24.83 -28.47
C ARG A 50 -3.65 23.75 -27.96
N SER A 51 -4.46 23.17 -28.82
CA SER A 51 -5.40 22.09 -28.46
C SER A 51 -4.66 20.81 -28.06
N GLN A 52 -3.58 20.46 -28.76
CA GLN A 52 -2.71 19.33 -28.42
C GLN A 52 -2.05 19.53 -27.04
N LYS A 53 -1.45 20.71 -26.80
CA LYS A 53 -0.85 21.05 -25.49
C LYS A 53 -1.88 21.03 -24.35
N GLN A 54 -3.10 21.47 -24.59
CA GLN A 54 -4.17 21.40 -23.58
C GLN A 54 -4.63 19.96 -23.34
N ALA A 55 -4.78 19.16 -24.39
CA ALA A 55 -5.15 17.75 -24.27
C ALA A 55 -4.08 16.95 -23.51
N GLU A 56 -2.80 17.20 -23.78
CA GLU A 56 -1.67 16.59 -23.07
C GLU A 56 -1.67 16.95 -21.58
N LYS A 57 -1.74 18.25 -21.25
CA LYS A 57 -1.85 18.72 -19.85
C LYS A 57 -3.06 18.11 -19.13
N GLN A 58 -4.19 17.97 -19.82
CA GLN A 58 -5.38 17.37 -19.23
C GLN A 58 -5.23 15.87 -19.01
N ARG A 59 -4.55 15.15 -19.92
CA ARG A 59 -4.21 13.72 -19.75
C ARG A 59 -3.27 13.52 -18.57
N GLU A 60 -2.24 14.35 -18.44
CA GLU A 60 -1.29 14.31 -17.33
C GLU A 60 -1.97 14.57 -15.99
N LYS A 61 -2.78 15.63 -15.88
CA LYS A 61 -3.57 15.92 -14.67
C LYS A 61 -4.48 14.76 -14.28
N ARG A 62 -5.13 14.12 -15.26
CA ARG A 62 -5.98 12.94 -15.02
C ARG A 62 -5.18 11.74 -14.54
N ARG A 63 -3.96 11.52 -15.06
CA ARG A 63 -3.06 10.45 -14.62
C ARG A 63 -2.63 10.67 -13.16
N LEU A 64 -2.12 11.85 -12.85
CA LEU A 64 -1.69 12.22 -11.49
C LEU A 64 -2.84 12.12 -10.48
N HIS A 65 -4.04 12.59 -10.85
CA HIS A 65 -5.23 12.46 -9.99
C HIS A 65 -5.60 11.00 -9.74
N ARG A 66 -5.54 10.14 -10.77
CA ARG A 66 -5.82 8.71 -10.64
C ARG A 66 -4.79 8.01 -9.74
N GLU A 67 -3.51 8.34 -9.87
CA GLU A 67 -2.43 7.79 -9.04
C GLU A 67 -2.61 8.19 -7.57
N LYS A 68 -2.81 9.48 -7.29
CA LYS A 68 -3.09 9.97 -5.92
C LYS A 68 -4.32 9.31 -5.30
N LEU A 69 -5.38 9.10 -6.09
CA LEU A 69 -6.58 8.43 -5.59
C LEU A 69 -6.33 6.95 -5.28
N LYS A 70 -5.53 6.25 -6.10
CA LYS A 70 -5.14 4.86 -5.84
C LYS A 70 -4.31 4.76 -4.56
N GLU A 71 -3.33 5.62 -4.40
CA GLU A 71 -2.46 5.67 -3.21
C GLU A 71 -3.27 5.97 -1.95
N ARG A 72 -4.16 6.96 -1.99
CA ARG A 72 -5.05 7.28 -0.86
C ARG A 72 -5.94 6.10 -0.48
N LYS A 73 -6.52 5.40 -1.46
CA LYS A 73 -7.33 4.20 -1.22
C LYS A 73 -6.51 3.07 -0.63
N ALA A 74 -5.30 2.82 -1.13
CA ALA A 74 -4.42 1.80 -0.60
C ALA A 74 -4.03 2.08 0.86
N ALA A 75 -3.67 3.34 1.16
CA ALA A 75 -3.36 3.78 2.52
C ALA A 75 -4.58 3.66 3.45
N GLU A 76 -5.78 4.00 2.98
CA GLU A 76 -7.01 3.86 3.75
C GLU A 76 -7.34 2.39 4.05
N VAL A 77 -7.19 1.50 3.06
CA VAL A 77 -7.37 0.05 3.27
C VAL A 77 -6.36 -0.50 4.29
N GLN A 78 -5.09 -0.12 4.19
CA GLN A 78 -4.08 -0.53 5.18
C GLN A 78 -4.42 -0.04 6.59
N ARG A 79 -4.83 1.22 6.73
CA ARG A 79 -5.26 1.77 8.02
C ARG A 79 -6.47 1.04 8.58
N GLN A 80 -7.46 0.72 7.75
CA GLN A 80 -8.64 -0.05 8.17
C GLN A 80 -8.26 -1.47 8.60
N GLN A 81 -7.34 -2.12 7.90
CA GLN A 81 -6.83 -3.45 8.28
C GLN A 81 -6.09 -3.41 9.62
N GLU A 82 -5.21 -2.43 9.83
CA GLU A 82 -4.50 -2.24 11.11
C GLU A 82 -5.48 -1.95 12.25
N GLU A 83 -6.48 -1.12 12.01
CA GLU A 83 -7.50 -0.81 13.02
C GLU A 83 -8.36 -2.04 13.34
N GLN A 84 -8.75 -2.83 12.33
CA GLN A 84 -9.45 -4.10 12.55
C GLN A 84 -8.58 -5.11 13.31
N GLU A 85 -7.29 -5.22 13.00
CA GLU A 85 -6.38 -6.10 13.74
C GLU A 85 -6.20 -5.63 15.19
N LYS A 86 -6.07 -4.32 15.41
CA LYS A 86 -6.02 -3.72 16.73
C LYS A 86 -7.29 -4.02 17.52
N GLN A 87 -8.47 -3.83 16.94
CA GLN A 87 -9.74 -4.16 17.58
C GLN A 87 -9.83 -5.66 17.89
N ARG A 88 -9.45 -6.52 16.94
CA ARG A 88 -9.38 -7.98 17.16
C ARG A 88 -8.46 -8.35 18.31
N PHE A 89 -7.30 -7.70 18.45
CA PHE A 89 -6.38 -7.95 19.56
C PHE A 89 -6.96 -7.45 20.89
N LEU A 90 -7.59 -6.28 20.90
CA LEU A 90 -8.22 -5.73 22.09
C LEU A 90 -9.38 -6.60 22.59
N SER A 91 -10.15 -7.22 21.68
CA SER A 91 -11.25 -8.12 22.02
C SER A 91 -10.83 -9.47 22.60
N LEU A 92 -9.53 -9.82 22.56
CA LEU A 92 -9.04 -11.06 23.16
C LEU A 92 -9.01 -10.97 24.68
N SER A 93 -9.25 -12.10 25.34
CA SER A 93 -9.05 -12.26 26.78
C SER A 93 -7.57 -12.20 27.16
N ASP A 94 -7.28 -11.92 28.43
CA ASP A 94 -5.89 -11.88 28.93
C ASP A 94 -5.16 -13.22 28.78
N ARG A 95 -5.90 -14.34 28.86
CA ARG A 95 -5.37 -15.68 28.61
C ARG A 95 -4.91 -15.83 27.16
N GLU A 96 -5.73 -15.39 26.21
CA GLU A 96 -5.42 -15.47 24.77
C GLU A 96 -4.27 -14.52 24.39
N LYS A 97 -4.25 -13.29 24.93
CA LYS A 97 -3.13 -12.35 24.75
C LYS A 97 -1.80 -12.94 25.25
N ARG A 98 -1.82 -13.62 26.40
CA ARG A 98 -0.64 -14.29 26.97
C ARG A 98 -0.19 -15.48 26.12
N ALA A 99 -1.12 -16.26 25.59
CA ALA A 99 -0.83 -17.36 24.67
C ALA A 99 -0.16 -16.84 23.38
N LEU A 100 -0.70 -15.79 22.75
CA LEU A 100 -0.09 -15.16 21.57
C LEU A 100 1.32 -14.63 21.84
N ALA A 101 1.57 -14.04 23.01
CA ALA A 101 2.91 -13.60 23.40
C ALA A 101 3.88 -14.77 23.64
N ALA A 102 3.40 -15.92 24.10
CA ALA A 102 4.20 -17.14 24.19
C ALA A 102 4.53 -17.68 22.79
N GLU A 103 3.54 -17.80 21.90
CA GLU A 103 3.72 -18.22 20.51
C GLU A 103 4.72 -17.35 19.76
N ARG A 104 4.63 -16.02 19.88
CA ARG A 104 5.60 -15.08 19.27
C ARG A 104 7.02 -15.30 19.78
N ARG A 105 7.19 -15.59 21.08
CA ARG A 105 8.50 -15.90 21.66
C ARG A 105 9.04 -17.24 21.14
N PHE A 106 8.19 -18.26 21.04
CA PHE A 106 8.57 -19.55 20.47
C PHE A 106 8.94 -19.44 18.98
N ALA A 107 8.16 -18.71 18.18
CA ALA A 107 8.47 -18.48 16.77
C ALA A 107 9.78 -17.70 16.59
N LYS A 108 10.02 -16.68 17.41
CA LYS A 108 11.27 -15.92 17.40
C LYS A 108 12.47 -16.81 17.75
N GLN A 109 12.35 -17.64 18.79
CA GLN A 109 13.40 -18.61 19.14
C GLN A 109 13.67 -19.59 18.00
N LEU A 110 12.63 -20.10 17.33
CA LEU A 110 12.77 -21.03 16.20
C LEU A 110 13.50 -20.39 15.01
N LEU A 111 13.20 -19.12 14.73
CA LEU A 111 13.88 -18.32 13.69
C LEU A 111 15.33 -18.01 14.07
N GLU A 112 15.59 -17.60 15.31
CA GLU A 112 16.93 -17.25 15.80
C GLU A 112 17.87 -18.46 15.85
N THR A 113 17.34 -19.65 16.12
CA THR A 113 18.14 -20.87 16.18
C THR A 113 18.23 -21.61 14.84
N ASN A 114 17.75 -21.05 13.73
CA ASN A 114 17.68 -21.72 12.42
C ASN A 114 17.07 -23.14 12.52
N GLY A 115 15.97 -23.29 13.27
CA GLY A 115 15.33 -24.59 13.49
C GLY A 115 16.09 -25.54 14.44
N ALA A 116 17.09 -25.07 15.20
CA ALA A 116 17.79 -25.94 16.13
C ALA A 116 16.85 -26.42 17.26
N HIS A 117 16.97 -27.72 17.51
CA HIS A 117 16.18 -28.59 18.39
C HIS A 117 15.66 -27.89 19.67
N VAL A 118 14.36 -27.62 19.72
CA VAL A 118 13.69 -27.11 20.93
C VAL A 118 13.39 -28.29 21.85
N VAL A 119 13.92 -28.23 23.08
CA VAL A 119 13.71 -29.29 24.08
C VAL A 119 12.35 -29.12 24.76
N LEU A 120 11.31 -29.80 24.26
CA LEU A 120 9.95 -29.78 24.81
C LEU A 120 9.74 -30.80 25.93
N ILE A 121 10.33 -31.99 25.81
CA ILE A 121 10.15 -33.08 26.77
C ILE A 121 11.52 -33.70 27.08
N ARG A 122 11.81 -33.89 28.37
CA ARG A 122 13.01 -34.60 28.84
C ARG A 122 12.63 -35.86 29.60
N CYS A 123 13.51 -36.86 29.52
CA CYS A 123 13.40 -38.08 30.33
C CYS A 123 13.49 -37.72 31.81
N PHE A 124 12.51 -38.19 32.60
CA PHE A 124 12.46 -37.93 34.04
C PHE A 124 13.68 -38.48 34.80
N MET A 125 14.27 -39.60 34.34
CA MET A 125 15.46 -40.18 35.00
C MET A 125 16.78 -39.54 34.60
N CYS A 126 17.05 -39.44 33.30
CA CYS A 126 18.38 -39.07 32.79
C CYS A 126 18.43 -37.67 32.17
N GLY A 127 17.32 -36.95 32.09
CA GLY A 127 17.25 -35.59 31.52
C GLY A 127 17.49 -35.49 30.01
N THR A 128 17.71 -36.63 29.33
CA THR A 128 17.88 -36.68 27.87
C THR A 128 16.64 -36.13 27.17
N ASP A 129 16.86 -35.34 26.12
CA ASP A 129 15.79 -34.83 25.29
C ASP A 129 15.08 -35.98 24.53
N ILE A 130 13.77 -36.06 24.73
CA ILE A 130 12.88 -37.03 24.09
C ILE A 130 11.80 -36.34 23.26
N THR A 131 11.99 -35.05 22.95
CA THR A 131 11.13 -34.31 22.02
C THR A 131 11.08 -35.03 20.67
N GLY A 132 9.87 -35.29 20.18
CA GLY A 132 9.65 -36.02 18.93
C GLY A 132 9.83 -37.55 19.01
N LYS A 133 10.18 -38.11 20.17
CA LYS A 133 10.22 -39.58 20.39
C LYS A 133 8.95 -40.04 21.09
N VAL A 134 8.54 -41.29 20.88
CA VAL A 134 7.46 -41.93 21.67
C VAL A 134 8.04 -42.37 23.01
N PRO A 135 7.67 -41.72 24.14
CA PRO A 135 8.27 -42.03 25.43
C PRO A 135 7.54 -43.19 26.11
N PHE A 136 8.25 -43.90 26.99
CA PHE A 136 7.60 -44.81 27.94
C PHE A 136 7.02 -43.99 29.08
N GLU A 137 5.79 -44.31 29.52
CA GLU A 137 5.11 -43.60 30.61
C GLU A 137 4.89 -44.50 31.81
N TYR A 138 5.21 -43.99 33.01
CA TYR A 138 4.98 -44.69 34.28
C TYR A 138 4.88 -43.67 35.43
N SER A 139 3.82 -43.78 36.25
CA SER A 139 3.56 -42.83 37.35
C SER A 139 3.57 -41.37 36.90
N GLU A 140 2.91 -41.07 35.78
CA GLU A 140 2.83 -39.72 35.16
C GLU A 140 4.17 -39.13 34.68
N ASN A 141 5.27 -39.90 34.79
CA ASN A 141 6.60 -39.52 34.32
C ASN A 141 6.90 -40.15 32.95
N LYS A 142 7.65 -39.43 32.10
CA LYS A 142 8.04 -39.84 30.74
C LYS A 142 9.52 -40.23 30.68
N PHE A 143 9.84 -41.32 29.98
CA PHE A 143 11.18 -41.91 29.96
C PHE A 143 11.66 -42.23 28.53
N CYS A 144 12.97 -42.10 28.30
CA CYS A 144 13.59 -42.39 27.00
C CYS A 144 13.72 -43.89 26.70
N THR A 145 13.85 -44.74 27.73
CA THR A 145 14.10 -46.18 27.59
C THR A 145 13.50 -46.97 28.76
N MET A 146 13.31 -48.27 28.56
CA MET A 146 12.87 -49.19 29.62
C MET A 146 13.84 -49.27 30.81
N ASN A 147 15.14 -49.00 30.60
CA ASN A 147 16.11 -48.95 31.69
C ASN A 147 15.84 -47.79 32.64
N CYS A 148 15.51 -46.61 32.09
CA CYS A 148 15.09 -45.46 32.88
C CYS A 148 13.80 -45.76 33.67
N VAL A 149 12.83 -46.44 33.07
CA VAL A 149 11.59 -46.85 33.79
C VAL A 149 11.92 -47.80 34.95
N LYS A 150 12.77 -48.81 34.72
CA LYS A 150 13.19 -49.77 35.76
C LYS A 150 13.95 -49.09 36.89
N GLU A 151 14.82 -48.14 36.58
CA GLU A 151 15.57 -47.41 37.59
C GLU A 151 14.67 -46.51 38.43
N HIS A 152 13.71 -45.82 37.81
CA HIS A 152 12.71 -45.02 38.50
C HIS A 152 11.91 -45.85 39.52
N ARG A 153 11.48 -47.05 39.13
CA ARG A 153 10.72 -47.97 40.00
C ARG A 153 11.50 -48.45 41.23
N LYS A 154 12.82 -48.50 41.15
CA LYS A 154 13.69 -48.93 42.25
C LYS A 154 13.98 -47.81 43.24
N LYS A 155 13.87 -46.55 42.83
CA LYS A 155 14.07 -45.41 43.74
C LYS A 155 12.77 -45.13 44.52
N PRO A 156 12.84 -44.91 45.85
CA PRO A 156 11.67 -44.50 46.60
C PRO A 156 11.13 -43.19 46.01
N GLN A 157 9.83 -43.13 45.75
CA GLN A 157 9.17 -41.92 45.27
C GLN A 157 9.27 -40.84 46.35
N THR A 158 10.28 -39.99 46.27
CA THR A 158 10.36 -38.83 47.15
C THR A 158 9.30 -37.84 46.67
N ASN A 159 8.15 -37.81 47.34
CA ASN A 159 7.17 -36.74 47.15
C ASN A 159 7.88 -35.41 47.39
N ARG A 160 8.07 -34.62 46.33
CA ARG A 160 8.43 -33.21 46.48
C ARG A 160 7.16 -32.48 46.91
N VAL A 161 7.24 -31.89 48.11
CA VAL A 161 6.28 -30.90 48.62
C VAL A 161 6.30 -29.66 47.74
#